data_AF-A0A6J4YKJ2-F1
#
_entry.id   AF-A0A6J4YKJ2-F1
#
_cell.length_a   1.000
_cell.length_b   1.000
_cell.length_c   1.000
_cell.angle_alpha   90.00
_cell.angle_beta   90.00
_cell.angle_gamma   90.00
#
_symmetry.space_group_name_H-M   'P 1'
#
loop_
_entity.id
_entity.type
_entity.pdbx_description
1 polymer ?
#
loop_
_entity_poly.entity_id
_entity_poly.type
_entity_poly.pdbx_seq_one_letter_code
_entity_poly.pdbx_strand_id
1 'polypeptide(L)'
;MNIAVLFNQVLAALAVERKLTFFKFIKPRVKKLSVGSITLIVVLGTAGMASAVDSTPPEAPTGMLVSLEPIAWQEDTRYEAEDRSAESGCNIATNNAGYTGYGFMDFGGNGTWIEWNDIYAAAAGAFELTFRYANGGAGQRPSAIIVNGRNIGSVPFTATGDWTNWATASITATLPQGFNTIRVMANTDKGGPNLDGMEVSVSTSIPDFCPDDPYKTAPGDCGCGVTEGTCSPAGEPGDGILLPIEVFGGAGTREEISVALDDTGDIDHLYLRCHACGYHIDELDRDMSKVKAQVQVNSCQPVDLKAYTGYAGEKSNDPIKFYGNPDVTVIGPEAEAGGLGGAFRVARMKVKIDNNCLKNGDNTITFIHKDADPHQLGYRIIEMNLLRNGNLDKRVLPSSAFVDDDPMLWRPIHPLPADIEEGRRLFNARNSLYDLATDLSDGQGNGQGPNDGMIRASCGDCHTPSGRGFAYYNFSSSSLVKGAMSHKLTKKQGEQIASFIRSRNVPRVRQARPWNPPYQPGPGLDARPVAEWAAGAGVDAILERDEHTLDYLFPDGTSYDEVVNVVDRYGTLNLRELPTDLAMPHWGAWLPPHLAHRCVRSRTPGGAIR
;
A
#
# COMPACT_ATOMS: atom_id res chain seq x y z
N MET A 1 -26.20 12.72 2.20
CA MET A 1 -25.71 13.18 0.88
C MET A 1 -26.90 13.57 0.03
N ASN A 2 -26.88 14.80 -0.50
CA ASN A 2 -28.05 15.50 -1.02
C ASN A 2 -28.50 14.97 -2.38
N ILE A 3 -29.76 14.52 -2.45
CA ILE A 3 -30.57 14.27 -3.67
C ILE A 3 -30.62 15.48 -4.63
N ALA A 4 -30.17 16.66 -4.20
CA ALA A 4 -30.16 17.89 -4.98
C ALA A 4 -29.15 17.91 -6.15
N VAL A 5 -28.09 17.09 -6.13
CA VAL A 5 -27.09 17.07 -7.22
C VAL A 5 -27.60 16.30 -8.44
N LEU A 6 -28.30 15.18 -8.24
CA LEU A 6 -28.94 14.43 -9.34
C LEU A 6 -30.03 15.26 -10.04
N PHE A 7 -30.76 16.10 -9.31
CA PHE A 7 -31.86 16.89 -9.87
C PHE A 7 -31.37 17.97 -10.86
N ASN A 8 -30.16 18.51 -10.66
CA ASN A 8 -29.57 19.49 -11.57
C ASN A 8 -28.97 18.83 -12.83
N GLN A 9 -28.47 17.60 -12.75
CA GLN A 9 -27.88 16.89 -13.90
C GLN A 9 -28.95 16.43 -14.91
N VAL A 10 -30.15 16.04 -14.46
CA VAL A 10 -31.27 15.67 -15.35
C VAL A 10 -31.86 16.89 -16.07
N LEU A 11 -31.85 18.07 -15.44
CA LEU A 11 -32.35 19.30 -16.06
C LEU A 11 -31.42 19.89 -17.13
N ALA A 12 -30.10 19.64 -17.04
CA ALA A 12 -29.15 20.03 -18.07
C ALA A 12 -29.30 19.18 -19.35
N ALA A 13 -29.62 17.89 -19.22
CA ALA A 13 -29.85 17.00 -20.35
C ALA A 13 -31.17 17.29 -21.11
N LEU A 14 -32.19 17.85 -20.44
CA LEU A 14 -33.47 18.21 -21.06
C LEU A 14 -33.47 19.58 -21.77
N ALA A 15 -32.39 20.37 -21.66
CA ALA A 15 -32.32 21.72 -22.22
C ALA A 15 -31.81 21.78 -23.69
N VAL A 16 -31.52 20.64 -24.32
CA VAL A 16 -30.99 20.59 -25.70
C VAL A 16 -32.08 20.65 -26.77
N GLU A 17 -33.37 20.56 -26.43
CA GLU A 17 -34.46 20.75 -27.38
C GLU A 17 -35.34 21.99 -27.10
N ARG A 18 -34.97 23.08 -27.78
CA ARG A 18 -35.80 24.23 -28.20
C ARG A 18 -36.30 25.25 -27.15
N LYS A 19 -35.78 26.48 -27.34
CA LYS A 19 -36.39 27.82 -27.17
C LYS A 19 -37.06 28.13 -25.82
N LEU A 20 -36.37 28.90 -24.96
CA LEU A 20 -37.02 30.00 -24.23
C LEU A 20 -36.00 31.08 -23.79
N THR A 21 -36.39 32.34 -23.98
CA THR A 21 -35.60 33.56 -23.82
C THR A 21 -35.61 34.07 -22.36
N PHE A 22 -34.45 34.56 -21.89
CA PHE A 22 -34.21 35.55 -20.81
C PHE A 22 -35.20 35.66 -19.63
N PHE A 23 -34.74 35.35 -18.40
CA PHE A 23 -35.07 36.15 -17.19
C PHE A 23 -33.97 36.04 -16.11
N LYS A 24 -33.67 37.19 -15.49
CA LYS A 24 -32.63 37.43 -14.48
C LYS A 24 -33.32 37.59 -13.12
N PHE A 25 -33.17 36.69 -12.14
CA PHE A 25 -33.60 36.93 -10.74
C PHE A 25 -32.80 36.07 -9.73
N ILE A 26 -31.97 36.68 -8.86
CA ILE A 26 -32.16 36.96 -7.42
C ILE A 26 -32.31 35.72 -6.50
N LYS A 27 -31.40 35.65 -5.51
CA LYS A 27 -31.25 34.63 -4.44
C LYS A 27 -32.58 34.21 -3.75
N PRO A 28 -32.77 32.93 -3.38
CA PRO A 28 -33.87 32.55 -2.51
C PRO A 28 -33.49 32.58 -1.01
N ARG A 29 -34.29 33.32 -0.22
CA ARG A 29 -34.43 33.16 1.24
C ARG A 29 -35.40 32.01 1.53
N VAL A 30 -35.07 31.22 2.55
CA VAL A 30 -35.86 30.10 3.08
C VAL A 30 -37.19 30.57 3.69
N LYS A 31 -38.31 29.91 3.35
CA LYS A 31 -39.50 29.79 4.21
C LYS A 31 -40.14 28.41 4.05
N LYS A 32 -40.49 27.80 5.19
CA LYS A 32 -41.23 26.53 5.36
C LYS A 32 -42.58 26.54 4.63
N LEU A 33 -42.99 25.41 4.06
CA LEU A 33 -44.40 25.02 3.87
C LEU A 33 -44.54 23.49 3.86
N SER A 34 -45.66 22.97 4.38
CA SER A 34 -45.92 21.55 4.64
C SER A 34 -47.13 20.99 3.88
N VAL A 35 -47.07 19.68 3.61
CA VAL A 35 -48.13 18.66 3.35
C VAL A 35 -48.96 18.75 2.06
N GLY A 36 -48.98 17.62 1.32
CA GLY A 36 -50.02 17.24 0.36
C GLY A 36 -49.72 15.88 -0.29
N SER A 37 -50.43 14.83 0.12
CA SER A 37 -50.32 13.44 -0.35
C SER A 37 -50.83 13.25 -1.79
N ILE A 38 -50.17 12.42 -2.60
CA ILE A 38 -50.73 11.87 -3.85
C ILE A 38 -50.46 10.36 -3.93
N THR A 39 -51.55 9.62 -4.17
CA THR A 39 -51.71 8.16 -4.23
C THR A 39 -51.16 7.56 -5.54
N LEU A 40 -50.45 6.44 -5.43
CA LEU A 40 -49.93 5.62 -6.54
C LEU A 40 -51.03 4.66 -7.05
N ILE A 41 -51.36 4.70 -8.35
CA ILE A 41 -52.21 3.69 -9.01
C ILE A 41 -51.27 2.66 -9.67
N VAL A 42 -51.34 1.41 -9.21
CA VAL A 42 -50.63 0.27 -9.79
C VAL A 42 -51.61 -0.46 -10.72
N VAL A 43 -51.28 -0.57 -12.01
CA VAL A 43 -51.96 -1.45 -12.96
C VAL A 43 -51.09 -2.70 -13.13
N LEU A 44 -51.61 -3.86 -12.70
CA LEU A 44 -51.02 -5.17 -12.94
C LEU A 44 -51.55 -5.72 -14.27
N GLY A 45 -50.65 -6.06 -15.19
CA GLY A 45 -50.95 -6.85 -16.39
C GLY A 45 -50.05 -8.07 -16.43
N THR A 46 -50.65 -9.26 -16.47
CA THR A 46 -49.98 -10.57 -16.53
C THR A 46 -49.88 -11.10 -17.97
N ALA A 47 -48.91 -12.01 -18.14
CA ALA A 47 -48.21 -12.46 -19.35
C ALA A 47 -48.98 -13.30 -20.41
N GLY A 48 -48.33 -13.44 -21.58
CA GLY A 48 -48.56 -14.49 -22.58
C GLY A 48 -47.36 -14.64 -23.53
N MET A 49 -46.78 -15.84 -23.60
CA MET A 49 -45.52 -16.20 -24.29
C MET A 49 -45.67 -16.42 -25.80
N ALA A 50 -44.58 -16.24 -26.57
CA ALA A 50 -44.30 -17.01 -27.79
C ALA A 50 -42.82 -16.94 -28.26
N SER A 51 -42.22 -18.14 -28.34
CA SER A 51 -41.22 -18.71 -29.28
C SER A 51 -39.89 -18.04 -29.65
N ALA A 52 -38.87 -18.92 -29.64
CA ALA A 52 -37.48 -18.74 -29.99
C ALA A 52 -37.20 -18.61 -31.50
N VAL A 53 -36.09 -17.92 -31.83
CA VAL A 53 -35.27 -18.17 -33.03
C VAL A 53 -33.79 -18.10 -32.65
N ASP A 54 -33.09 -19.13 -33.11
CA ASP A 54 -31.68 -19.47 -33.05
C ASP A 54 -30.80 -18.57 -33.95
N SER A 55 -29.63 -18.15 -33.45
CA SER A 55 -28.41 -18.02 -34.25
C SER A 55 -27.20 -17.70 -33.36
N THR A 56 -26.26 -18.64 -33.32
CA THR A 56 -24.92 -18.62 -32.70
C THR A 56 -24.05 -17.40 -33.06
N PRO A 57 -23.27 -16.82 -32.12
CA PRO A 57 -22.15 -15.93 -32.46
C PRO A 57 -20.86 -16.71 -32.80
N PRO A 58 -19.99 -16.15 -33.66
CA PRO A 58 -18.78 -16.81 -34.17
C PRO A 58 -17.63 -16.84 -33.16
N GLU A 59 -16.81 -17.90 -33.24
CA GLU A 59 -15.54 -18.06 -32.52
C GLU A 59 -14.59 -16.89 -32.75
N ALA A 60 -14.07 -16.31 -31.67
CA ALA A 60 -12.95 -15.37 -31.69
C ALA A 60 -11.61 -16.15 -31.67
N PRO A 61 -10.54 -15.63 -32.28
CA PRO A 61 -9.32 -16.39 -32.54
C PRO A 61 -8.49 -16.61 -31.27
N THR A 62 -7.90 -17.79 -31.19
CA THR A 62 -6.86 -18.23 -30.26
C THR A 62 -5.62 -17.32 -30.33
N GLY A 63 -5.58 -16.33 -29.44
CA GLY A 63 -4.41 -15.50 -29.15
C GLY A 63 -3.60 -16.06 -27.99
N MET A 64 -2.43 -16.61 -28.31
CA MET A 64 -1.23 -16.84 -27.51
C MET A 64 -1.32 -16.48 -26.01
N LEU A 65 -1.51 -17.50 -25.17
CA LEU A 65 -1.29 -17.41 -23.73
C LEU A 65 0.22 -17.33 -23.46
N VAL A 66 0.72 -16.14 -23.17
CA VAL A 66 1.94 -15.99 -22.38
C VAL A 66 1.48 -15.88 -20.93
N SER A 67 1.43 -17.02 -20.24
CA SER A 67 1.24 -17.06 -18.79
C SER A 67 2.52 -16.57 -18.12
N LEU A 68 2.57 -15.30 -17.74
CA LEU A 68 3.49 -14.84 -16.71
C LEU A 68 2.82 -15.07 -15.36
N GLU A 69 3.01 -16.26 -14.80
CA GLU A 69 2.66 -16.50 -13.39
C GLU A 69 3.70 -15.82 -12.49
N PRO A 70 3.29 -15.07 -11.45
CA PRO A 70 4.21 -14.50 -10.50
C PRO A 70 4.84 -15.60 -9.64
N ILE A 71 6.16 -15.78 -9.73
CA ILE A 71 6.94 -16.61 -8.82
C ILE A 71 6.89 -15.96 -7.43
N ALA A 72 6.08 -16.52 -6.54
CA ALA A 72 6.04 -16.15 -5.13
C ALA A 72 7.23 -16.78 -4.39
N TRP A 73 8.15 -15.96 -3.90
CA TRP A 73 9.10 -16.37 -2.86
C TRP A 73 8.33 -16.52 -1.55
N GLN A 74 7.98 -17.76 -1.18
CA GLN A 74 7.34 -18.05 0.10
C GLN A 74 8.43 -18.45 1.11
N GLU A 75 8.71 -17.55 2.07
CA GLU A 75 9.57 -17.84 3.23
C GLU A 75 8.91 -18.85 4.18
N ASP A 76 9.75 -19.58 4.92
CA ASP A 76 9.38 -20.50 5.99
C ASP A 76 8.45 -19.81 7.00
N THR A 77 7.17 -20.16 6.97
CA THR A 77 6.17 -19.55 7.87
C THR A 77 5.95 -20.47 9.07
N ARG A 78 6.30 -19.99 10.26
CA ARG A 78 6.07 -20.71 11.52
C ARG A 78 4.67 -20.45 12.08
N TYR A 79 3.99 -21.53 12.43
CA TYR A 79 2.67 -21.58 13.07
C TYR A 79 2.82 -22.25 14.43
N GLU A 80 2.69 -21.48 15.51
CA GLU A 80 2.78 -22.02 16.87
C GLU A 80 1.59 -22.95 17.16
N ALA A 81 1.85 -24.05 17.85
CA ALA A 81 0.85 -25.07 18.12
C ALA A 81 -0.17 -24.58 19.13
N GLU A 82 0.22 -23.77 20.11
CA GLU A 82 -0.68 -23.16 21.09
C GLU A 82 -1.63 -22.11 20.49
N ASP A 83 -1.33 -21.62 19.28
CA ASP A 83 -2.18 -20.71 18.50
C ASP A 83 -3.10 -21.42 17.49
N ARG A 84 -3.21 -22.76 17.57
CA ARG A 84 -4.22 -23.58 16.87
C ARG A 84 -5.60 -22.94 16.78
N SER A 85 -6.22 -23.05 15.61
CA SER A 85 -7.58 -22.57 15.32
C SER A 85 -8.66 -23.43 15.97
N ALA A 86 -8.39 -24.74 16.12
CA ALA A 86 -9.27 -25.68 16.81
C ALA A 86 -8.49 -26.87 17.38
N GLU A 87 -9.06 -27.53 18.38
CA GLU A 87 -8.47 -28.70 19.01
C GLU A 87 -9.54 -29.68 19.53
N SER A 88 -9.14 -30.93 19.77
CA SER A 88 -9.93 -31.91 20.49
C SER A 88 -9.04 -32.80 21.35
N GLY A 89 -9.23 -32.74 22.68
CA GLY A 89 -8.53 -33.59 23.64
C GLY A 89 -7.03 -33.31 23.80
N CYS A 90 -6.55 -32.15 23.35
CA CYS A 90 -5.20 -31.63 23.59
C CYS A 90 -5.26 -30.43 24.56
N ASN A 91 -4.17 -30.16 25.28
CA ASN A 91 -4.09 -29.03 26.22
C ASN A 91 -2.84 -28.20 25.96
N ILE A 92 -2.93 -26.88 26.20
CA ILE A 92 -1.73 -26.04 26.26
C ILE A 92 -1.01 -26.34 27.57
N ALA A 93 0.29 -26.57 27.50
CA ALA A 93 1.15 -26.82 28.66
C ALA A 93 2.45 -26.01 28.57
N THR A 94 3.12 -25.86 29.72
CA THR A 94 4.33 -25.03 29.88
C THR A 94 5.38 -25.70 30.79
N ASN A 95 5.13 -26.94 31.22
CA ASN A 95 5.91 -27.65 32.22
C ASN A 95 7.20 -28.28 31.71
N ASN A 96 7.43 -28.27 30.39
CA ASN A 96 8.68 -28.74 29.78
C ASN A 96 9.38 -27.56 29.11
N ALA A 97 10.55 -27.17 29.59
CA ALA A 97 11.27 -26.00 29.06
C ALA A 97 11.74 -26.20 27.60
N GLY A 98 11.94 -25.10 26.87
CA GLY A 98 12.54 -25.11 25.52
C GLY A 98 11.54 -24.99 24.36
N TYR A 99 10.24 -24.83 24.63
CA TYR A 99 9.22 -24.42 23.66
C TYR A 99 9.42 -22.95 23.22
N THR A 100 8.84 -22.56 22.09
CA THR A 100 8.73 -21.17 21.66
C THR A 100 7.33 -20.65 21.91
N GLY A 101 7.09 -19.34 21.74
CA GLY A 101 5.80 -18.76 22.07
C GLY A 101 5.50 -18.80 23.58
N TYR A 102 4.27 -19.13 23.95
CA TYR A 102 3.81 -19.12 25.35
C TYR A 102 3.47 -20.50 25.90
N GLY A 103 3.60 -21.56 25.09
CA GLY A 103 3.44 -22.93 25.54
C GLY A 103 3.72 -23.92 24.43
N PHE A 104 3.17 -25.12 24.58
CA PHE A 104 3.12 -26.14 23.55
C PHE A 104 1.80 -26.92 23.69
N MET A 105 1.41 -27.67 22.67
CA MET A 105 0.25 -28.55 22.73
C MET A 105 0.66 -29.94 23.21
N ASP A 106 0.16 -30.34 24.38
CA ASP A 106 0.21 -31.71 24.91
C ASP A 106 -0.99 -32.49 24.36
N PHE A 107 -0.70 -33.52 23.56
CA PHE A 107 -1.72 -34.36 22.95
C PHE A 107 -2.18 -35.44 23.92
N GLY A 108 -3.50 -35.59 24.07
CA GLY A 108 -4.10 -36.70 24.81
C GLY A 108 -3.97 -38.04 24.08
N GLY A 109 -4.92 -38.95 24.28
CA GLY A 109 -4.88 -40.31 23.70
C GLY A 109 -5.17 -40.37 22.19
N ASN A 110 -5.51 -41.57 21.71
CA ASN A 110 -5.85 -41.80 20.32
C ASN A 110 -7.01 -40.91 19.84
N GLY A 111 -6.90 -40.34 18.63
CA GLY A 111 -7.92 -39.49 18.02
C GLY A 111 -7.94 -38.03 18.52
N THR A 112 -7.02 -37.64 19.41
CA THR A 112 -6.84 -36.23 19.79
C THR A 112 -6.12 -35.45 18.69
N TRP A 113 -6.44 -34.17 18.52
CA TRP A 113 -5.91 -33.37 17.41
C TRP A 113 -5.86 -31.88 17.68
N ILE A 114 -5.01 -31.18 16.90
CA ILE A 114 -5.03 -29.72 16.72
C ILE A 114 -5.11 -29.39 15.23
N GLU A 115 -5.65 -28.23 14.88
CA GLU A 115 -5.85 -27.78 13.51
C GLU A 115 -5.56 -26.28 13.36
N TRP A 116 -4.89 -25.94 12.26
CA TRP A 116 -4.79 -24.58 11.74
C TRP A 116 -5.66 -24.45 10.49
N ASN A 117 -6.47 -23.40 10.39
CA ASN A 117 -7.36 -23.17 9.25
C ASN A 117 -6.94 -21.99 8.36
N ASP A 118 -5.77 -21.40 8.65
CA ASP A 118 -5.26 -20.18 8.03
C ASP A 118 -3.87 -20.38 7.39
N ILE A 119 -3.54 -21.62 6.99
CA ILE A 119 -2.29 -21.93 6.29
C ILE A 119 -2.38 -21.47 4.84
N TYR A 120 -1.72 -20.36 4.50
CA TYR A 120 -1.83 -19.77 3.16
C TYR A 120 -0.74 -20.29 2.22
N ALA A 121 -1.13 -20.84 1.06
CA ALA A 121 -0.22 -21.21 -0.03
C ALA A 121 -0.35 -20.18 -1.16
N ALA A 122 0.74 -19.51 -1.53
CA ALA A 122 0.70 -18.44 -2.53
C ALA A 122 0.43 -18.94 -3.97
N ALA A 123 0.80 -20.20 -4.23
CA ALA A 123 0.50 -20.95 -5.44
C ALA A 123 0.19 -22.40 -5.06
N ALA A 124 -0.48 -23.14 -5.95
CA ALA A 124 -0.67 -24.56 -5.76
C ALA A 124 0.69 -25.27 -5.93
N GLY A 125 1.06 -26.16 -5.00
CA GLY A 125 2.40 -26.76 -5.06
C GLY A 125 2.70 -27.73 -3.93
N ALA A 126 3.92 -28.27 -3.96
CA ALA A 126 4.46 -29.13 -2.91
C ALA A 126 5.16 -28.29 -1.84
N PHE A 127 4.72 -28.46 -0.60
CA PHE A 127 5.21 -27.80 0.59
C PHE A 127 5.80 -28.82 1.55
N GLU A 128 6.88 -28.48 2.24
CA GLU A 128 7.38 -29.23 3.36
C GLU A 128 6.78 -28.65 4.66
N LEU A 129 6.13 -29.53 5.44
CA LEU A 129 5.59 -29.22 6.75
C LEU A 129 6.57 -29.78 7.78
N THR A 130 7.31 -28.90 8.45
CA THR A 130 8.31 -29.25 9.46
C THR A 130 7.76 -28.98 10.86
N PHE A 131 7.55 -30.03 11.63
CA PHE A 131 6.96 -29.96 12.97
C PHE A 131 8.05 -29.98 14.04
N ARG A 132 8.07 -28.97 14.94
CA ARG A 132 8.93 -28.96 16.12
C ARG A 132 8.21 -29.62 17.29
N TYR A 133 8.83 -30.62 17.90
CA TYR A 133 8.16 -31.50 18.86
C TYR A 133 9.12 -32.08 19.91
N ALA A 134 8.58 -32.53 21.04
CA ALA A 134 9.28 -33.35 22.03
C ALA A 134 8.53 -34.66 22.28
N ASN A 135 9.26 -35.76 22.42
CA ASN A 135 8.71 -37.08 22.79
C ASN A 135 9.66 -37.77 23.77
N GLY A 136 9.43 -37.58 25.07
CA GLY A 136 10.19 -38.22 26.14
C GLY A 136 9.80 -39.68 26.42
N GLY A 137 8.92 -40.28 25.60
CA GLY A 137 8.53 -41.69 25.71
C GLY A 137 9.56 -42.65 25.09
N ALA A 138 9.44 -43.95 25.38
CA ALA A 138 10.35 -44.99 24.88
C ALA A 138 10.09 -45.43 23.42
N GLY A 139 9.12 -44.85 22.71
CA GLY A 139 8.76 -45.24 21.34
C GLY A 139 8.12 -44.11 20.54
N GLN A 140 7.94 -44.34 19.23
CA GLN A 140 7.31 -43.39 18.31
C GLN A 140 5.88 -43.05 18.74
N ARG A 141 5.47 -41.79 18.49
CA ARG A 141 4.12 -41.29 18.69
C ARG A 141 3.54 -40.78 17.36
N PRO A 142 3.19 -41.70 16.43
CA PRO A 142 2.82 -41.31 15.09
C PRO A 142 1.49 -40.54 15.08
N SER A 143 1.45 -39.45 14.31
CA SER A 143 0.25 -38.63 14.11
C SER A 143 -0.06 -38.50 12.62
N ALA A 144 -1.33 -38.66 12.26
CA ALA A 144 -1.83 -38.42 10.91
C ALA A 144 -1.82 -36.92 10.62
N ILE A 145 -1.40 -36.58 9.41
CA ILE A 145 -1.47 -35.22 8.88
C ILE A 145 -2.61 -35.17 7.87
N ILE A 146 -3.58 -34.30 8.12
CA ILE A 146 -4.80 -34.16 7.33
C ILE A 146 -4.81 -32.75 6.74
N VAL A 147 -4.80 -32.65 5.42
CA VAL A 147 -4.81 -31.39 4.68
C VAL A 147 -6.15 -31.25 3.96
N ASN A 148 -6.88 -30.17 4.22
CA ASN A 148 -8.21 -29.89 3.64
C ASN A 148 -9.17 -31.10 3.75
N GLY A 149 -9.16 -31.77 4.89
CA GLY A 149 -9.98 -32.96 5.16
C GLY A 149 -9.45 -34.29 4.60
N ARG A 150 -8.32 -34.29 3.87
CA ARG A 150 -7.68 -35.50 3.33
C ARG A 150 -6.44 -35.91 4.11
N ASN A 151 -6.38 -37.15 4.59
CA ASN A 151 -5.17 -37.71 5.20
C ASN A 151 -4.07 -37.91 4.15
N ILE A 152 -2.90 -37.31 4.37
CA ILE A 152 -1.74 -37.36 3.45
C ILE A 152 -0.61 -38.28 3.93
N GLY A 153 -0.75 -38.88 5.12
CA GLY A 153 0.28 -39.72 5.72
C GLY A 153 0.39 -39.49 7.22
N SER A 154 1.44 -40.03 7.83
CA SER A 154 1.71 -39.83 9.26
C SER A 154 3.17 -39.46 9.49
N VAL A 155 3.39 -38.52 10.40
CA VAL A 155 4.72 -38.19 10.90
C VAL A 155 4.99 -39.07 12.13
N PRO A 156 6.13 -39.79 12.20
CA PRO A 156 6.35 -40.81 13.23
C PRO A 156 6.64 -40.26 14.63
N PHE A 157 7.10 -39.00 14.74
CA PHE A 157 7.53 -38.35 15.99
C PHE A 157 8.30 -39.30 16.93
N THR A 158 9.55 -39.59 16.56
CA THR A 158 10.47 -40.50 17.28
C THR A 158 10.81 -39.98 18.67
N ALA A 159 11.26 -40.88 19.55
CA ALA A 159 11.71 -40.47 20.89
C ALA A 159 12.86 -39.45 20.81
N THR A 160 12.73 -38.34 21.54
CA THR A 160 13.76 -37.29 21.64
C THR A 160 14.65 -37.45 22.88
N GLY A 161 14.41 -38.51 23.66
CA GLY A 161 15.17 -38.88 24.85
C GLY A 161 14.65 -38.25 26.16
N ASP A 162 14.09 -37.03 26.10
CA ASP A 162 13.48 -36.34 27.24
C ASP A 162 12.37 -35.39 26.75
N TRP A 163 11.41 -35.05 27.62
CA TRP A 163 10.33 -34.10 27.30
C TRP A 163 10.79 -32.65 27.14
N THR A 164 11.99 -32.34 27.61
CA THR A 164 12.67 -31.05 27.41
C THR A 164 13.58 -31.04 26.18
N ASN A 165 13.77 -32.17 25.51
CA ASN A 165 14.52 -32.27 24.26
C ASN A 165 13.57 -32.11 23.07
N TRP A 166 13.71 -30.98 22.36
CA TRP A 166 12.92 -30.66 21.18
C TRP A 166 13.68 -31.04 19.90
N ALA A 167 12.99 -31.67 18.97
CA ALA A 167 13.49 -32.06 17.64
C ALA A 167 12.50 -31.63 16.56
N THR A 168 12.86 -31.83 15.29
CA THR A 168 11.97 -31.60 14.15
C THR A 168 11.68 -32.90 13.38
N ALA A 169 10.51 -32.97 12.77
CA ALA A 169 10.14 -34.04 11.85
C ALA A 169 9.25 -33.46 10.75
N SER A 170 9.46 -33.88 9.50
CA SER A 170 8.84 -33.25 8.33
C SER A 170 8.04 -34.21 7.47
N ILE A 171 7.08 -33.67 6.72
CA ILE A 171 6.34 -34.38 5.67
C ILE A 171 6.05 -33.42 4.50
N THR A 172 6.06 -33.93 3.28
CA THR A 172 5.65 -33.14 2.10
C THR A 172 4.13 -33.20 1.91
N ALA A 173 3.50 -32.05 1.72
CA ALA A 173 2.08 -31.87 1.47
C ALA A 173 1.86 -31.11 0.15
N THR A 174 0.89 -31.52 -0.66
CA THR A 174 0.44 -30.71 -1.81
C THR A 174 -0.68 -29.80 -1.35
N LEU A 175 -0.47 -28.49 -1.42
CA LEU A 175 -1.45 -27.48 -1.04
C LEU A 175 -2.00 -26.78 -2.30
N PRO A 176 -3.32 -26.65 -2.49
CA PRO A 176 -3.86 -25.70 -3.47
C PRO A 176 -3.56 -24.25 -3.08
N GLN A 177 -3.54 -23.35 -4.07
CA GLN A 177 -3.41 -21.92 -3.85
C GLN A 177 -4.55 -21.41 -2.95
N GLY A 178 -4.21 -20.51 -2.02
CA GLY A 178 -5.16 -19.92 -1.07
C GLY A 178 -5.00 -20.49 0.34
N PHE A 179 -6.04 -20.32 1.16
CA PHE A 179 -6.05 -20.83 2.53
C PHE A 179 -6.30 -22.34 2.57
N ASN A 180 -5.52 -23.02 3.38
CA ASN A 180 -5.53 -24.45 3.60
C ASN A 180 -5.74 -24.73 5.08
N THR A 181 -6.41 -25.85 5.35
CA THR A 181 -6.57 -26.39 6.68
C THR A 181 -5.59 -27.54 6.88
N ILE A 182 -4.79 -27.51 7.93
CA ILE A 182 -3.85 -28.58 8.29
C ILE A 182 -4.12 -29.03 9.71
N ARG A 183 -4.39 -30.33 9.87
CA ARG A 183 -4.65 -30.98 11.15
C ARG A 183 -3.61 -32.04 11.45
N VAL A 184 -3.13 -32.07 12.69
CA VAL A 184 -2.29 -33.11 13.26
C VAL A 184 -3.13 -33.92 14.22
N MET A 185 -3.29 -35.23 13.98
CA MET A 185 -4.14 -36.12 14.78
C MET A 185 -3.36 -37.32 15.29
N ALA A 186 -3.38 -37.57 16.60
CA ALA A 186 -2.72 -38.73 17.20
C ALA A 186 -3.40 -40.04 16.78
N ASN A 187 -2.60 -41.03 16.35
CA ASN A 187 -3.12 -42.30 15.81
C ASN A 187 -3.00 -43.49 16.78
N THR A 188 -2.52 -43.28 18.00
CA THR A 188 -2.28 -44.36 18.97
C THR A 188 -2.76 -43.99 20.36
N ASP A 189 -3.03 -44.99 21.19
CA ASP A 189 -3.46 -44.78 22.57
C ASP A 189 -2.40 -44.10 23.45
N LYS A 190 -1.14 -44.03 22.98
CA LYS A 190 -0.05 -43.29 23.63
C LYS A 190 -0.07 -41.79 23.34
N GLY A 191 -0.97 -41.34 22.47
CA GLY A 191 -1.10 -39.93 22.09
C GLY A 191 -0.10 -39.45 21.05
N GLY A 192 -0.13 -38.13 20.80
CA GLY A 192 0.83 -37.40 19.97
C GLY A 192 2.04 -36.91 20.78
N PRO A 193 3.01 -36.24 20.14
CA PRO A 193 4.11 -35.60 20.85
C PRO A 193 3.64 -34.35 21.62
N ASN A 194 4.52 -33.77 22.43
CA ASN A 194 4.38 -32.35 22.78
C ASN A 194 4.75 -31.56 21.53
N LEU A 195 3.77 -30.91 20.90
CA LEU A 195 3.96 -30.18 19.65
C LEU A 195 4.11 -28.70 19.95
N ASP A 196 5.22 -28.12 19.51
CA ASP A 196 5.57 -26.72 19.71
C ASP A 196 5.04 -25.86 18.56
N GLY A 197 5.22 -26.32 17.33
CA GLY A 197 4.75 -25.59 16.15
C GLY A 197 5.04 -26.33 14.85
N MET A 198 4.60 -25.72 13.75
CA MET A 198 4.81 -26.18 12.39
C MET A 198 5.41 -25.05 11.55
N GLU A 199 6.50 -25.32 10.87
CA GLU A 199 7.07 -24.48 9.82
C GLU A 199 6.59 -25.01 8.46
N VAL A 200 6.11 -24.11 7.60
CA VAL A 200 5.65 -24.42 6.24
C VAL A 200 6.59 -23.76 5.25
N SER A 201 7.30 -24.57 4.46
CA SER A 201 8.25 -24.12 3.45
C SER A 201 7.92 -24.71 2.09
N VAL A 202 8.34 -24.05 1.01
CA VAL A 202 8.25 -24.66 -0.34
C VAL A 202 9.31 -25.75 -0.41
N SER A 203 8.96 -26.95 -0.87
CA SER A 203 9.94 -28.02 -1.01
C SER A 203 10.95 -27.63 -2.11
N THR A 204 12.18 -27.27 -1.72
CA THR A 204 13.21 -26.70 -2.60
C THR A 204 13.94 -27.76 -3.42
N SER A 205 13.26 -28.33 -4.41
CA SER A 205 13.95 -28.52 -5.70
C SER A 205 13.73 -27.23 -6.49
N ILE A 206 14.73 -26.34 -6.54
CA ILE A 206 14.65 -25.12 -7.36
C ILE A 206 14.40 -25.59 -8.80
N PRO A 207 13.26 -25.25 -9.44
CA PRO A 207 13.10 -25.49 -10.86
C PRO A 207 14.12 -24.59 -11.57
N ASP A 208 15.12 -25.20 -12.19
CA ASP A 208 15.95 -24.49 -13.14
C ASP A 208 15.09 -24.18 -14.37
N PHE A 209 14.71 -22.91 -14.53
CA PHE A 209 13.83 -22.48 -15.61
C PHE A 209 14.53 -22.43 -16.98
N CYS A 210 15.86 -22.61 -17.05
CA CYS A 210 16.65 -22.70 -18.29
C CYS A 210 17.89 -23.60 -18.12
N PRO A 211 17.72 -24.93 -18.16
CA PRO A 211 18.81 -25.89 -17.97
C PRO A 211 19.80 -25.95 -19.15
N ASP A 212 19.40 -25.47 -20.33
CA ASP A 212 20.18 -25.56 -21.58
C ASP A 212 20.80 -24.22 -22.03
N ASP A 213 20.93 -23.24 -21.13
CA ASP A 213 21.53 -21.93 -21.47
C ASP A 213 23.06 -22.05 -21.69
N PRO A 214 23.58 -21.73 -22.88
CA PRO A 214 25.00 -21.83 -23.20
C PRO A 214 25.89 -20.82 -22.46
N TYR A 215 25.32 -19.80 -21.80
CA TYR A 215 26.06 -18.75 -21.10
C TYR A 215 26.16 -18.97 -19.58
N LYS A 216 25.71 -20.13 -19.08
CA LYS A 216 25.55 -20.42 -17.65
C LYS A 216 26.83 -20.95 -16.98
N THR A 217 27.15 -20.42 -15.79
CA THR A 217 28.26 -20.92 -14.96
C THR A 217 27.84 -21.35 -13.54
N ALA A 218 26.66 -20.94 -13.06
CA ALA A 218 26.03 -21.39 -11.81
C ALA A 218 24.48 -21.26 -11.86
N PRO A 219 23.71 -21.92 -10.96
CA PRO A 219 22.26 -21.76 -10.90
C PRO A 219 21.83 -20.41 -10.31
N GLY A 220 21.10 -19.59 -11.08
CA GLY A 220 20.16 -18.59 -10.54
C GLY A 220 20.60 -17.12 -10.47
N ASP A 221 21.71 -16.70 -11.09
CA ASP A 221 22.17 -15.30 -10.99
C ASP A 221 21.67 -14.38 -12.13
N CYS A 222 21.53 -14.89 -13.36
CA CYS A 222 20.94 -14.15 -14.48
C CYS A 222 19.82 -14.96 -15.14
N GLY A 223 18.77 -14.27 -15.63
CA GLY A 223 17.69 -14.91 -16.41
C GLY A 223 18.20 -15.49 -17.74
N CYS A 224 17.34 -16.25 -18.43
CA CYS A 224 17.72 -16.98 -19.65
C CYS A 224 18.22 -16.09 -20.79
N GLY A 225 19.33 -16.47 -21.43
CA GLY A 225 19.90 -15.78 -22.59
C GLY A 225 20.71 -14.53 -22.25
N VAL A 226 21.06 -14.33 -20.97
CA VAL A 226 21.86 -13.20 -20.49
C VAL A 226 23.24 -13.71 -20.06
N THR A 227 24.29 -12.99 -20.46
CA THR A 227 25.66 -13.35 -20.08
C THR A 227 25.89 -13.03 -18.61
N GLU A 228 26.28 -14.05 -17.83
CA GLU A 228 26.63 -13.90 -16.41
C GLU A 228 27.69 -12.80 -16.21
N GLY A 229 27.46 -11.90 -15.25
CA GLY A 229 28.29 -10.71 -15.01
C GLY A 229 27.88 -9.44 -15.76
N THR A 230 26.83 -9.49 -16.60
CA THR A 230 26.21 -8.29 -17.20
C THR A 230 24.95 -7.82 -16.45
N CYS A 231 24.44 -8.66 -15.53
CA CYS A 231 23.35 -8.30 -14.64
C CYS A 231 23.92 -7.54 -13.45
N SER A 232 23.73 -6.21 -13.42
CA SER A 232 24.09 -5.44 -12.21
C SER A 232 23.13 -5.80 -11.07
N PRO A 233 23.63 -5.98 -9.83
CA PRO A 233 22.76 -5.94 -8.66
C PRO A 233 22.01 -4.60 -8.66
N ALA A 234 20.73 -4.61 -8.29
CA ALA A 234 19.92 -3.39 -8.24
C ALA A 234 20.65 -2.31 -7.43
N GLY A 235 21.12 -1.25 -8.10
CA GLY A 235 21.71 -0.06 -7.46
C GLY A 235 23.14 0.33 -7.83
N GLU A 236 23.70 -0.07 -8.97
CA GLU A 236 24.85 0.66 -9.58
C GLU A 236 24.33 1.66 -10.65
N PRO A 237 24.95 2.85 -10.80
CA PRO A 237 24.47 3.91 -11.68
C PRO A 237 24.72 3.56 -13.16
N GLY A 238 23.70 2.98 -13.80
CA GLY A 238 23.74 2.57 -15.21
C GLY A 238 22.47 2.84 -16.04
N ASP A 239 21.25 2.71 -15.51
CA ASP A 239 20.08 2.45 -16.39
C ASP A 239 18.85 3.38 -16.21
N GLY A 240 19.00 4.58 -15.65
CA GLY A 240 17.94 5.61 -15.62
C GLY A 240 17.63 6.18 -14.24
N ILE A 241 16.81 7.23 -14.19
CA ILE A 241 16.39 7.91 -12.97
C ILE A 241 15.34 7.05 -12.26
N LEU A 242 15.68 6.52 -11.07
CA LEU A 242 14.75 5.72 -10.26
C LEU A 242 13.62 6.60 -9.69
N LEU A 243 12.37 6.19 -9.90
CA LEU A 243 11.18 6.83 -9.36
C LEU A 243 10.44 5.88 -8.39
N PRO A 244 9.88 6.37 -7.28
CA PRO A 244 9.89 7.77 -6.86
C PRO A 244 11.24 8.19 -6.25
N ILE A 245 11.57 9.47 -6.35
CA ILE A 245 12.67 10.07 -5.59
C ILE A 245 12.14 10.40 -4.20
N GLU A 246 12.66 9.73 -3.18
CA GLU A 246 12.19 9.84 -1.80
C GLU A 246 13.11 10.73 -0.95
N VAL A 247 12.66 11.95 -0.63
CA VAL A 247 13.45 12.90 0.15
C VAL A 247 13.01 12.81 1.62
N PHE A 248 13.62 11.88 2.36
CA PHE A 248 13.24 11.58 3.76
C PHE A 248 14.34 11.82 4.78
N GLY A 249 13.94 12.52 5.84
CA GLY A 249 14.80 12.86 6.98
C GLY A 249 14.42 14.22 7.55
N GLY A 250 15.27 14.72 8.45
CA GLY A 250 15.09 16.06 9.03
C GLY A 250 15.32 17.19 8.02
N ALA A 251 15.15 18.42 8.52
CA ALA A 251 15.47 19.64 7.79
C ALA A 251 16.89 19.60 7.21
N GLY A 252 17.02 20.02 5.95
CA GLY A 252 18.25 19.98 5.16
C GLY A 252 18.57 18.65 4.47
N THR A 253 17.70 17.63 4.54
CA THR A 253 17.90 16.38 3.78
C THR A 253 17.90 16.67 2.28
N ARG A 254 18.82 16.05 1.53
CA ARG A 254 19.02 16.25 0.09
C ARG A 254 19.04 14.92 -0.63
N GLU A 255 18.38 14.84 -1.77
CA GLU A 255 18.52 13.75 -2.73
C GLU A 255 18.92 14.35 -4.08
N GLU A 256 19.95 13.78 -4.70
CA GLU A 256 20.52 14.28 -5.94
C GLU A 256 20.33 13.26 -7.05
N ILE A 257 19.92 13.75 -8.22
CA ILE A 257 19.88 12.97 -9.44
C ILE A 257 20.75 13.64 -10.50
N SER A 258 21.30 12.82 -11.40
CA SER A 258 22.08 13.28 -12.54
C SER A 258 21.28 13.16 -13.83
N VAL A 259 21.37 14.17 -14.67
CA VAL A 259 20.67 14.26 -15.95
C VAL A 259 21.64 14.77 -17.02
N ALA A 260 21.90 13.96 -18.04
CA ALA A 260 22.71 14.37 -19.19
C ALA A 260 21.81 15.06 -20.23
N LEU A 261 22.23 16.23 -20.72
CA LEU A 261 21.48 17.02 -21.71
C LEU A 261 22.35 17.32 -22.94
N ASP A 262 21.87 16.94 -24.12
CA ASP A 262 22.57 17.24 -25.38
C ASP A 262 22.41 18.70 -25.81
N ASP A 263 21.25 19.28 -25.51
CA ASP A 263 20.89 20.65 -25.84
C ASP A 263 20.00 21.24 -24.74
N THR A 264 20.48 22.33 -24.12
CA THR A 264 19.76 23.07 -23.08
C THR A 264 18.88 24.21 -23.61
N GLY A 265 18.87 24.45 -24.93
CA GLY A 265 18.09 25.49 -25.57
C GLY A 265 16.60 25.43 -25.18
N ASP A 266 16.04 26.56 -24.79
CA ASP A 266 14.64 26.74 -24.41
C ASP A 266 14.16 25.90 -23.21
N ILE A 267 15.03 25.15 -22.52
CA ILE A 267 14.67 24.47 -21.29
C ILE A 267 14.59 25.50 -20.16
N ASP A 268 13.38 25.77 -19.69
CA ASP A 268 13.10 26.83 -18.71
C ASP A 268 12.15 26.39 -17.60
N HIS A 269 11.66 25.14 -17.63
CA HIS A 269 10.82 24.58 -16.57
C HIS A 269 11.16 23.13 -16.23
N LEU A 270 10.88 22.78 -14.99
CA LEU A 270 10.78 21.42 -14.49
C LEU A 270 9.30 21.10 -14.27
N TYR A 271 8.83 20.01 -14.86
CA TYR A 271 7.56 19.39 -14.48
C TYR A 271 7.81 18.43 -13.32
N LEU A 272 6.96 18.48 -12.30
CA LEU A 272 6.98 17.57 -11.16
C LEU A 272 5.57 17.08 -10.84
N ARG A 273 5.43 15.79 -10.56
CA ARG A 273 4.31 15.23 -9.82
C ARG A 273 4.81 14.84 -8.44
N CYS A 274 4.39 15.59 -7.42
CA CYS A 274 4.93 15.45 -6.08
C CYS A 274 3.87 14.99 -5.09
N HIS A 275 4.22 13.98 -4.29
CA HIS A 275 3.47 13.60 -3.10
C HIS A 275 4.00 14.31 -1.86
N ALA A 276 3.10 15.03 -1.19
CA ALA A 276 3.36 15.74 0.06
C ALA A 276 4.46 16.81 -0.02
N CYS A 277 4.58 17.54 -1.14
CA CYS A 277 5.44 18.73 -1.21
C CYS A 277 4.94 19.91 -0.35
N GLY A 278 3.64 19.95 -0.04
CA GLY A 278 3.06 20.84 0.98
C GLY A 278 2.94 20.18 2.35
N TYR A 279 2.59 20.96 3.37
CA TYR A 279 2.39 20.48 4.73
C TYR A 279 1.04 19.75 4.90
N HIS A 280 0.87 19.06 6.02
CA HIS A 280 -0.45 18.54 6.42
C HIS A 280 -1.31 19.59 7.13
N ILE A 281 -0.74 20.74 7.46
CA ILE A 281 -1.29 21.75 8.35
C ILE A 281 -1.39 23.07 7.58
N ASP A 282 -2.60 23.55 7.35
CA ASP A 282 -2.89 24.77 6.59
C ASP A 282 -2.20 26.01 7.17
N GLU A 283 -1.98 26.08 8.49
CA GLU A 283 -1.20 27.14 9.13
C GLU A 283 0.23 27.21 8.58
N LEU A 284 0.89 26.06 8.41
CA LEU A 284 2.26 25.98 7.88
C LEU A 284 2.29 26.28 6.37
N ASP A 285 1.27 25.85 5.63
CA ASP A 285 1.15 26.18 4.21
C ASP A 285 0.86 27.67 3.96
N ARG A 286 0.16 28.35 4.88
CA ARG A 286 -0.04 29.82 4.85
C ARG A 286 1.18 30.63 5.30
N ASP A 287 2.06 30.05 6.12
CA ASP A 287 3.27 30.73 6.57
C ASP A 287 4.32 30.81 5.45
N MET A 288 4.54 32.01 4.93
CA MET A 288 5.52 32.27 3.86
C MET A 288 6.98 32.06 4.29
N SER A 289 7.25 31.98 5.60
CA SER A 289 8.58 31.65 6.13
C SER A 289 8.85 30.14 6.18
N LYS A 290 7.82 29.31 5.97
CA LYS A 290 7.91 27.84 6.02
C LYS A 290 7.84 27.25 4.63
N VAL A 291 8.87 26.49 4.27
CA VAL A 291 8.98 25.79 2.99
C VAL A 291 9.41 24.36 3.21
N LYS A 292 8.52 23.42 2.90
CA LYS A 292 8.81 22.00 3.07
C LYS A 292 9.79 21.48 2.02
N ALA A 293 9.51 21.72 0.75
CA ALA A 293 10.27 21.16 -0.37
C ALA A 293 10.93 22.27 -1.20
N GLN A 294 12.14 22.01 -1.67
CA GLN A 294 12.81 22.83 -2.68
C GLN A 294 13.41 21.95 -3.77
N VAL A 295 13.63 22.55 -4.94
CA VAL A 295 14.45 21.96 -6.00
C VAL A 295 15.57 22.91 -6.40
N GLN A 296 16.75 22.37 -6.64
CA GLN A 296 17.93 23.12 -7.06
C GLN A 296 18.50 22.48 -8.33
N VAL A 297 18.80 23.30 -9.32
CA VAL A 297 19.48 22.86 -10.56
C VAL A 297 20.93 23.30 -10.49
N ASN A 298 21.86 22.35 -10.57
CA ASN A 298 23.28 22.55 -10.40
C ASN A 298 23.58 23.40 -9.14
N SER A 299 24.38 24.46 -9.28
CA SER A 299 24.75 25.35 -8.16
C SER A 299 23.89 26.62 -8.08
N CYS A 300 22.75 26.66 -8.78
CA CYS A 300 21.88 27.83 -8.77
C CYS A 300 21.07 27.99 -7.48
N GLN A 301 20.36 29.10 -7.34
CA GLN A 301 19.47 29.31 -6.21
C GLN A 301 18.35 28.25 -6.20
N PRO A 302 18.12 27.57 -5.06
CA PRO A 302 16.99 26.65 -4.94
C PRO A 302 15.66 27.39 -5.12
N VAL A 303 14.73 26.74 -5.82
CA VAL A 303 13.35 27.20 -5.98
C VAL A 303 12.49 26.56 -4.88
N ASP A 304 11.85 27.39 -4.06
CA ASP A 304 10.90 26.95 -3.04
C ASP A 304 9.65 26.36 -3.70
N LEU A 305 9.38 25.06 -3.47
CA LEU A 305 8.18 24.37 -3.96
C LEU A 305 6.99 24.67 -3.04
N LYS A 306 6.46 25.89 -3.14
CA LYS A 306 5.31 26.37 -2.37
C LYS A 306 4.31 27.04 -3.29
N ALA A 307 3.05 26.60 -3.28
CA ALA A 307 1.97 27.14 -4.09
C ALA A 307 0.62 26.76 -3.48
N TYR A 308 0.37 27.22 -2.25
CA TYR A 308 -0.87 26.95 -1.53
C TYR A 308 -1.90 28.04 -1.82
N THR A 309 -3.16 27.65 -2.03
CA THR A 309 -4.29 28.58 -2.14
C THR A 309 -5.35 28.18 -1.12
N GLY A 310 -5.67 29.08 -0.20
CA GLY A 310 -6.62 28.77 0.88
C GLY A 310 -7.23 30.00 1.51
N TYR A 311 -8.13 29.78 2.47
CA TYR A 311 -8.76 30.85 3.24
C TYR A 311 -7.70 31.61 4.07
N ALA A 312 -7.78 32.95 4.04
CA ALA A 312 -6.85 33.81 4.76
C ALA A 312 -6.90 33.68 6.29
N GLY A 313 -7.94 33.02 6.80
CA GLY A 313 -8.14 32.68 8.20
C GLY A 313 -8.94 31.38 8.33
N GLU A 314 -9.41 31.06 9.54
CA GLU A 314 -10.11 29.80 9.84
C GLU A 314 -11.59 29.80 9.42
N LYS A 315 -12.14 30.94 8.99
CA LYS A 315 -13.56 31.04 8.66
C LYS A 315 -13.78 30.82 7.17
N SER A 316 -14.84 30.09 6.84
CA SER A 316 -15.24 29.83 5.46
C SER A 316 -15.66 31.07 4.66
N ASN A 317 -15.82 32.21 5.32
CA ASN A 317 -16.09 33.50 4.69
C ASN A 317 -14.85 34.42 4.59
N ASP A 318 -13.69 33.96 5.04
CA ASP A 318 -12.43 34.68 4.84
C ASP A 318 -12.07 34.68 3.34
N PRO A 319 -11.35 35.70 2.84
CA PRO A 319 -10.95 35.74 1.43
C PRO A 319 -9.96 34.61 1.11
N ILE A 320 -10.08 34.03 -0.09
CA ILE A 320 -9.08 33.09 -0.60
C ILE A 320 -7.83 33.87 -1.01
N LYS A 321 -6.65 33.39 -0.62
CA LYS A 321 -5.35 33.97 -0.92
C LYS A 321 -4.36 32.91 -1.39
N PHE A 322 -3.43 33.35 -2.25
CA PHE A 322 -2.28 32.56 -2.68
C PHE A 322 -1.09 32.80 -1.73
N TYR A 323 -0.48 31.70 -1.30
CA TYR A 323 0.70 31.63 -0.45
C TYR A 323 1.72 30.75 -1.15
N GLY A 324 2.63 31.35 -1.91
CA GLY A 324 3.57 30.57 -2.69
C GLY A 324 4.58 31.37 -3.46
N ASN A 325 5.48 30.63 -4.09
CA ASN A 325 6.46 31.10 -5.02
C ASN A 325 5.80 31.30 -6.40
N PRO A 326 5.87 32.50 -7.01
CA PRO A 326 5.29 32.75 -8.33
C PRO A 326 5.92 31.91 -9.45
N ASP A 327 7.11 31.36 -9.24
CA ASP A 327 7.78 30.47 -10.20
C ASP A 327 7.22 29.03 -10.16
N VAL A 328 6.29 28.73 -9.24
CA VAL A 328 5.64 27.43 -9.12
C VAL A 328 4.17 27.54 -9.51
N THR A 329 3.79 26.84 -10.58
CA THR A 329 2.41 26.77 -11.07
C THR A 329 1.88 25.34 -10.91
N VAL A 330 0.93 25.14 -9.99
CA VAL A 330 0.18 23.87 -9.89
C VAL A 330 -0.77 23.77 -11.10
N ILE A 331 -0.92 22.58 -11.66
CA ILE A 331 -1.75 22.31 -12.83
C ILE A 331 -2.75 21.19 -12.54
N GLY A 332 -3.83 21.14 -13.33
CA GLY A 332 -4.91 20.16 -13.17
C GLY A 332 -5.90 20.52 -12.06
N PRO A 333 -6.79 19.59 -11.67
CA PRO A 333 -7.75 19.79 -10.57
C PRO A 333 -7.08 20.15 -9.24
N GLU A 334 -5.81 19.79 -9.07
CA GLU A 334 -5.04 20.12 -7.87
C GLU A 334 -4.89 21.64 -7.66
N ALA A 335 -4.82 22.43 -8.74
CA ALA A 335 -4.72 23.88 -8.68
C ALA A 335 -6.00 24.54 -8.14
N GLU A 336 -7.16 23.98 -8.49
CA GLU A 336 -8.47 24.46 -8.05
C GLU A 336 -8.79 24.02 -6.62
N ALA A 337 -8.16 22.94 -6.18
CA ALA A 337 -8.34 22.32 -4.87
C ALA A 337 -7.26 22.71 -3.84
N GLY A 338 -6.72 23.91 -3.97
CA GLY A 338 -5.84 24.55 -2.99
C GLY A 338 -4.33 24.38 -3.25
N GLY A 339 -3.94 23.75 -4.36
CA GLY A 339 -2.54 23.63 -4.75
C GLY A 339 -1.72 22.74 -3.80
N LEU A 340 -0.46 23.12 -3.56
CA LEU A 340 0.43 22.37 -2.66
C LEU A 340 -0.02 22.56 -1.21
N GLY A 341 -0.38 21.47 -0.54
CA GLY A 341 -0.97 21.50 0.81
C GLY A 341 -2.50 21.43 0.81
N GLY A 342 -3.13 21.57 -0.36
CA GLY A 342 -4.58 21.46 -0.53
C GLY A 342 -5.13 20.03 -0.42
N ALA A 343 -6.34 19.83 -0.99
CA ALA A 343 -7.04 18.56 -0.88
C ALA A 343 -6.31 17.40 -1.58
N PHE A 344 -5.62 17.71 -2.68
CA PHE A 344 -4.80 16.75 -3.41
C PHE A 344 -3.41 16.68 -2.80
N ARG A 345 -3.03 15.47 -2.40
CA ARG A 345 -1.77 15.23 -1.69
C ARG A 345 -0.66 14.81 -2.65
N VAL A 346 -1.05 14.30 -3.81
CA VAL A 346 -0.22 14.26 -5.02
C VAL A 346 -0.65 15.42 -5.88
N ALA A 347 0.28 16.33 -6.19
CA ALA A 347 0.00 17.50 -7.02
C ALA A 347 1.01 17.62 -8.16
N ARG A 348 0.51 17.99 -9.33
CA ARG A 348 1.32 18.27 -10.52
C ARG A 348 1.62 19.74 -10.61
N MET A 349 2.86 20.08 -10.98
CA MET A 349 3.29 21.46 -11.09
C MET A 349 4.35 21.65 -12.19
N LYS A 350 4.40 22.88 -12.69
CA LYS A 350 5.54 23.40 -13.45
C LYS A 350 6.31 24.36 -12.56
N VAL A 351 7.61 24.18 -12.52
CA VAL A 351 8.55 25.00 -11.75
C VAL A 351 9.45 25.70 -12.74
N LYS A 352 9.37 27.02 -12.82
CA LYS A 352 10.26 27.81 -13.64
C LYS A 352 11.68 27.71 -13.07
N ILE A 353 12.65 27.45 -13.93
CA ILE A 353 14.06 27.36 -13.61
C ILE A 353 14.84 28.34 -14.47
N ASP A 354 15.95 28.85 -13.93
CA ASP A 354 16.85 29.71 -14.70
C ASP A 354 17.60 28.85 -15.73
N ASN A 355 17.42 29.15 -17.01
CA ASN A 355 18.03 28.40 -18.11
C ASN A 355 19.57 28.48 -18.10
N ASN A 356 20.15 29.53 -17.51
CA ASN A 356 21.60 29.65 -17.34
C ASN A 356 22.16 28.65 -16.32
N CYS A 357 21.28 27.99 -15.55
CA CYS A 357 21.68 26.95 -14.62
C CYS A 357 21.97 25.63 -15.31
N LEU A 358 21.46 25.41 -16.52
CA LEU A 358 21.65 24.17 -17.27
C LEU A 358 22.88 24.29 -18.18
N LYS A 359 23.61 23.18 -18.33
CA LYS A 359 24.73 23.06 -19.27
C LYS A 359 24.56 21.81 -20.13
N ASN A 360 25.11 21.83 -21.33
CA ASN A 360 25.22 20.60 -22.12
C ASN A 360 26.12 19.61 -21.37
N GLY A 361 25.77 18.32 -21.42
CA GLY A 361 26.36 17.27 -20.58
C GLY A 361 25.63 17.12 -19.24
N ASP A 362 26.38 16.74 -18.20
CA ASP A 362 25.81 16.35 -16.91
C ASP A 362 25.29 17.54 -16.09
N ASN A 363 24.05 17.43 -15.63
CA ASN A 363 23.42 18.36 -14.71
C ASN A 363 22.98 17.61 -13.46
N THR A 364 23.10 18.24 -12.31
CA THR A 364 22.56 17.74 -11.04
C THR A 364 21.25 18.43 -10.75
N ILE A 365 20.21 17.67 -10.44
CA ILE A 365 18.97 18.19 -9.86
C ILE A 365 18.91 17.70 -8.42
N THR A 366 18.91 18.63 -7.47
CA THR A 366 18.85 18.33 -6.04
C THR A 366 17.47 18.65 -5.50
N PHE A 367 16.82 17.68 -4.89
CA PHE A 367 15.59 17.85 -4.13
C PHE A 367 15.93 17.97 -2.64
N ILE A 368 15.38 18.97 -1.97
CA ILE A 368 15.73 19.34 -0.59
C ILE A 368 14.48 19.33 0.29
N HIS A 369 14.53 18.66 1.44
CA HIS A 369 13.56 18.81 2.52
C HIS A 369 14.03 19.95 3.43
N LYS A 370 13.51 21.16 3.23
CA LYS A 370 14.02 22.38 3.86
C LYS A 370 13.53 22.51 5.29
N ASP A 371 12.23 22.74 5.49
CA ASP A 371 11.63 22.88 6.81
C ASP A 371 10.78 21.65 7.13
N ALA A 372 11.32 20.76 7.96
CA ALA A 372 10.64 19.53 8.37
C ALA A 372 9.45 19.82 9.31
N ASP A 373 8.35 19.11 9.09
CA ASP A 373 7.19 19.04 9.98
C ASP A 373 7.35 17.83 10.91
N PRO A 374 7.17 17.96 12.24
CA PRO A 374 7.20 16.84 13.18
C PRO A 374 6.27 15.67 12.80
N HIS A 375 5.24 15.91 12.01
CA HIS A 375 4.27 14.89 11.62
C HIS A 375 4.59 14.21 10.28
N GLN A 376 5.65 14.62 9.56
CA GLN A 376 5.95 14.12 8.22
C GLN A 376 7.44 13.78 8.05
N LEU A 377 7.72 12.62 7.45
CA LEU A 377 9.10 12.18 7.18
C LEU A 377 9.78 12.94 6.02
N GLY A 378 8.98 13.61 5.18
CA GLY A 378 9.44 14.34 3.99
C GLY A 378 8.42 14.29 2.85
N TYR A 379 8.91 14.12 1.62
CA TYR A 379 8.08 14.11 0.40
C TYR A 379 8.65 13.17 -0.67
N ARG A 380 7.89 12.95 -1.74
CA ARG A 380 8.31 12.14 -2.90
C ARG A 380 8.08 12.86 -4.21
N ILE A 381 9.02 12.73 -5.14
CA ILE A 381 8.78 13.06 -6.55
C ILE A 381 8.43 11.75 -7.25
N ILE A 382 7.18 11.65 -7.72
CA ILE A 382 6.64 10.45 -8.38
C ILE A 382 6.88 10.50 -9.88
N GLU A 383 6.88 11.70 -10.45
CA GLU A 383 7.14 11.92 -11.87
C GLU A 383 7.92 13.23 -12.01
N MET A 384 8.83 13.29 -12.98
CA MET A 384 9.50 14.53 -13.32
C MET A 384 9.89 14.58 -14.79
N ASN A 385 10.06 15.79 -15.32
CA ASN A 385 10.67 16.00 -16.63
C ASN A 385 11.17 17.44 -16.76
N LEU A 386 12.12 17.69 -17.64
CA LEU A 386 12.44 19.05 -18.07
C LEU A 386 11.54 19.42 -19.25
N LEU A 387 11.07 20.66 -19.29
CA LEU A 387 10.18 21.13 -20.36
C LEU A 387 10.85 22.27 -21.14
N ARG A 388 10.63 22.28 -22.45
CA ARG A 388 10.97 23.43 -23.29
C ARG A 388 9.82 24.44 -23.32
N ASN A 389 10.11 25.71 -23.07
CA ASN A 389 9.16 26.82 -23.02
C ASN A 389 7.95 26.55 -22.09
N GLY A 390 8.17 25.79 -21.01
CA GLY A 390 7.13 25.39 -20.06
C GLY A 390 5.95 24.59 -20.66
N ASN A 391 6.13 23.95 -21.82
CA ASN A 391 5.11 23.19 -22.52
C ASN A 391 5.16 21.70 -22.16
N LEU A 392 4.04 21.14 -21.67
CA LEU A 392 3.91 19.75 -21.26
C LEU A 392 4.07 18.74 -22.41
N ASP A 393 3.85 19.16 -23.65
CA ASP A 393 4.06 18.35 -24.87
C ASP A 393 5.51 18.38 -25.35
N LYS A 394 6.36 19.23 -24.73
CA LYS A 394 7.77 19.41 -25.08
C LYS A 394 8.67 18.93 -23.95
N ARG A 395 8.42 17.71 -23.50
CA ARG A 395 9.26 16.97 -22.54
C ARG A 395 10.63 16.67 -23.15
N VAL A 396 11.68 16.87 -22.37
CA VAL A 396 13.08 16.70 -22.79
C VAL A 396 13.55 15.27 -22.55
N LEU A 397 13.18 14.68 -21.42
CA LEU A 397 13.61 13.34 -21.06
C LEU A 397 12.61 12.31 -21.62
N PRO A 398 13.07 11.29 -22.38
CA PRO A 398 12.20 10.22 -22.85
C PRO A 398 11.72 9.37 -21.67
N SER A 399 10.62 8.63 -21.84
CA SER A 399 10.14 7.71 -20.80
C SER A 399 11.18 6.66 -20.39
N SER A 400 12.05 6.24 -21.32
CA SER A 400 13.16 5.32 -21.06
C SER A 400 14.27 5.90 -20.18
N ALA A 401 14.24 7.21 -19.90
CA ALA A 401 15.17 7.82 -18.94
C ALA A 401 14.78 7.54 -17.48
N PHE A 402 13.62 6.92 -17.24
CA PHE A 402 13.09 6.66 -15.91
C PHE A 402 12.90 5.16 -15.69
N VAL A 403 13.17 4.73 -14.46
CA VAL A 403 12.92 3.37 -14.00
C VAL A 403 11.98 3.45 -12.82
N ASP A 404 10.83 2.77 -12.91
CA ASP A 404 9.91 2.69 -11.79
C ASP A 404 10.38 1.65 -10.78
N ASP A 405 10.44 2.05 -9.52
CA ASP A 405 10.70 1.17 -8.40
C ASP A 405 9.59 0.11 -8.30
N ASP A 406 10.02 -1.16 -8.35
CA ASP A 406 9.13 -2.32 -8.34
C ASP A 406 9.25 -3.11 -7.02
N PRO A 407 8.25 -3.01 -6.12
CA PRO A 407 8.20 -3.74 -4.88
C PRO A 407 8.15 -5.25 -5.02
N MET A 408 7.80 -5.78 -6.18
CA MET A 408 7.88 -7.22 -6.44
C MET A 408 9.33 -7.71 -6.38
N LEU A 409 10.29 -6.82 -6.69
CA LEU A 409 11.72 -7.11 -6.66
C LEU A 409 12.36 -6.85 -5.30
N TRP A 410 11.70 -6.14 -4.38
CA TRP A 410 12.29 -5.83 -3.09
C TRP A 410 12.55 -7.07 -2.24
N ARG A 411 13.72 -7.11 -1.62
CA ARG A 411 14.17 -8.15 -0.67
C ARG A 411 14.46 -7.54 0.70
N PRO A 412 14.52 -8.34 1.78
CA PRO A 412 15.04 -7.89 3.06
C PRO A 412 16.44 -7.28 2.91
N ILE A 413 16.72 -6.19 3.63
CA ILE A 413 18.05 -5.57 3.64
C ILE A 413 19.07 -6.50 4.30
N HIS A 414 18.64 -7.10 5.42
CA HIS A 414 19.36 -8.12 6.18
C HIS A 414 18.57 -9.42 6.10
N PRO A 415 18.94 -10.37 5.22
CA PRO A 415 18.15 -11.57 4.95
C PRO A 415 18.32 -12.69 5.98
N LEU A 416 19.21 -12.51 6.97
CA LEU A 416 19.42 -13.52 7.99
C LEU A 416 18.18 -13.64 8.90
N PRO A 417 17.71 -14.86 9.22
CA PRO A 417 16.54 -15.05 10.09
C PRO A 417 16.66 -14.33 11.45
N ALA A 418 17.88 -14.27 12.01
CA ALA A 418 18.13 -13.55 13.25
C ALA A 418 17.90 -12.03 13.15
N ASP A 419 18.22 -11.41 12.01
CA ASP A 419 18.00 -9.98 11.79
C ASP A 419 16.52 -9.66 11.54
N ILE A 420 15.82 -10.55 10.83
CA ILE A 420 14.36 -10.47 10.62
C ILE A 420 13.63 -10.60 11.95
N GLU A 421 14.02 -11.58 12.78
CA GLU A 421 13.43 -11.80 14.10
C GLU A 421 13.72 -10.63 15.05
N GLU A 422 14.93 -10.08 15.04
CA GLU A 422 15.25 -8.86 15.79
C GLU A 422 14.41 -7.68 15.31
N GLY A 423 14.20 -7.53 14.01
CA GLY A 423 13.29 -6.54 13.42
C GLY A 423 11.86 -6.67 13.94
N ARG A 424 11.33 -7.90 13.96
CA ARG A 424 10.00 -8.22 14.52
C ARG A 424 9.92 -7.86 16.00
N ARG A 425 10.94 -8.20 16.77
CA ARG A 425 11.04 -7.90 18.21
C ARG A 425 11.05 -6.39 18.43
N LEU A 426 11.89 -5.65 17.71
CA LEU A 426 11.97 -4.18 17.81
C LEU A 426 10.64 -3.51 17.44
N PHE A 427 9.97 -3.99 16.39
CA PHE A 427 8.68 -3.45 15.93
C PHE A 427 7.57 -3.59 16.98
N ASN A 428 7.59 -4.68 17.74
CA ASN A 428 6.53 -5.00 18.72
C ASN A 428 6.94 -4.74 20.18
N ALA A 429 8.20 -4.41 20.45
CA ALA A 429 8.67 -4.12 21.79
C ALA A 429 8.14 -2.77 22.26
N ARG A 430 7.39 -2.76 23.37
CA ARG A 430 6.97 -1.54 24.06
C ARG A 430 8.15 -0.87 24.74
N ASN A 431 8.90 -0.12 23.95
CA ASN A 431 10.10 0.60 24.37
C ASN A 431 9.82 2.08 24.61
N SER A 432 10.85 2.80 25.04
CA SER A 432 10.86 4.26 25.01
C SER A 432 11.14 4.70 23.57
N LEU A 433 10.11 5.11 22.83
CA LEU A 433 10.22 5.70 21.51
C LEU A 433 10.14 7.22 21.64
N TYR A 434 10.77 7.96 20.73
CA TYR A 434 10.68 9.41 20.73
C TYR A 434 9.61 9.91 19.74
N ASP A 435 8.79 10.87 20.16
CA ASP A 435 7.78 11.56 19.35
C ASP A 435 7.99 13.08 19.45
N LEU A 436 8.41 13.69 18.34
CA LEU A 436 8.71 15.12 18.30
C LEU A 436 7.47 15.98 18.56
N ALA A 437 6.28 15.53 18.18
CA ALA A 437 5.04 16.25 18.48
C ALA A 437 4.75 16.30 19.99
N THR A 438 5.00 15.19 20.70
CA THR A 438 4.95 15.15 22.16
C THR A 438 5.98 16.10 22.77
N ASP A 439 7.20 16.14 22.24
CA ASP A 439 8.26 17.06 22.68
C ASP A 439 7.88 18.54 22.47
N LEU A 440 7.23 18.85 21.34
CA LEU A 440 6.78 20.20 21.04
C LEU A 440 5.54 20.63 21.84
N SER A 441 4.89 19.72 22.57
CA SER A 441 3.63 20.01 23.26
C SER A 441 3.77 20.96 24.46
N ASP A 442 4.99 21.13 25.00
CA ASP A 442 5.31 22.16 25.99
C ASP A 442 5.96 23.42 25.39
N GLY A 443 6.06 23.47 24.05
CA GLY A 443 6.62 24.58 23.29
C GLY A 443 8.15 24.58 23.16
N GLN A 444 8.85 23.54 23.66
CA GLN A 444 10.32 23.52 23.64
C GLN A 444 10.91 22.65 22.52
N GLY A 445 10.43 21.42 22.33
CA GLY A 445 10.97 20.51 21.30
C GLY A 445 12.46 20.20 21.47
N ASN A 446 12.98 20.28 22.69
CA ASN A 446 14.40 20.14 23.02
C ASN A 446 14.73 18.80 23.68
N GLY A 447 13.75 17.91 23.82
CA GLY A 447 13.85 16.62 24.48
C GLY A 447 14.07 16.74 25.99
N GLN A 448 13.63 17.83 26.60
CA GLN A 448 13.78 18.12 28.03
C GLN A 448 12.44 18.53 28.65
N GLY A 449 12.37 18.45 29.98
CA GLY A 449 11.18 18.88 30.71
C GLY A 449 10.11 17.79 30.88
N PRO A 450 8.88 18.16 31.28
CA PRO A 450 7.80 17.22 31.56
C PRO A 450 7.32 16.45 30.33
N ASN A 451 7.51 17.01 29.13
CA ASN A 451 7.19 16.40 27.86
C ASN A 451 8.47 16.27 27.02
N ASP A 452 9.37 15.38 27.40
CA ASP A 452 10.67 15.16 26.73
C ASP A 452 10.57 14.40 25.38
N GLY A 453 9.35 14.24 24.87
CA GLY A 453 9.04 13.47 23.67
C GLY A 453 9.09 11.95 23.85
N MET A 454 9.47 11.41 25.00
CA MET A 454 9.58 9.96 25.18
C MET A 454 8.22 9.34 25.49
N ILE A 455 7.79 8.43 24.62
CA ILE A 455 6.54 7.68 24.73
C ILE A 455 6.82 6.20 25.01
N ARG A 456 5.96 5.56 25.80
CA ARG A 456 5.99 4.10 26.01
C ARG A 456 5.03 3.42 25.03
N ALA A 457 5.55 3.05 23.86
CA ALA A 457 4.80 2.41 22.80
C ALA A 457 5.72 1.50 21.95
N SER A 458 5.10 0.68 21.12
CA SER A 458 5.76 -0.04 20.03
C SER A 458 5.21 0.44 18.68
N CYS A 459 5.90 0.18 17.58
CA CYS A 459 5.35 0.42 16.25
C CYS A 459 4.05 -0.40 16.06
N GLY A 460 4.00 -1.63 16.59
CA GLY A 460 2.83 -2.50 16.57
C GLY A 460 1.64 -2.02 17.43
N ASP A 461 1.81 -1.04 18.32
CA ASP A 461 0.67 -0.45 19.05
C ASP A 461 -0.10 0.56 18.19
N CYS A 462 0.58 1.20 17.22
CA CYS A 462 -0.01 2.24 16.37
C CYS A 462 -0.19 1.79 14.91
N HIS A 463 0.52 0.73 14.49
CA HIS A 463 0.38 0.07 13.20
C HIS A 463 -0.06 -1.38 13.38
N THR A 464 -0.39 -2.07 12.28
CA THR A 464 -0.72 -3.50 12.37
C THR A 464 0.46 -4.27 12.99
N PRO A 465 0.29 -5.02 14.12
CA PRO A 465 1.39 -5.68 14.82
C PRO A 465 2.23 -6.63 13.94
N SER A 466 1.59 -7.24 12.94
CA SER A 466 2.25 -8.09 11.96
C SER A 466 3.07 -7.35 10.91
N GLY A 467 3.08 -6.02 10.92
CA GLY A 467 3.72 -5.20 9.87
C GLY A 467 3.03 -5.25 8.51
N ARG A 468 1.93 -6.00 8.36
CA ARG A 468 1.28 -6.27 7.06
C ARG A 468 0.84 -5.02 6.32
N GLY A 469 0.44 -3.96 7.03
CA GLY A 469 0.04 -2.69 6.39
C GLY A 469 1.20 -2.04 5.65
N PHE A 470 2.37 -1.96 6.29
CA PHE A 470 3.56 -1.42 5.66
C PHE A 470 4.03 -2.25 4.46
N ALA A 471 3.90 -3.57 4.55
CA ALA A 471 4.26 -4.48 3.47
C ALA A 471 3.28 -4.36 2.27
N TYR A 472 1.98 -4.40 2.52
CA TYR A 472 0.95 -4.38 1.47
C TYR A 472 0.93 -3.05 0.73
N TYR A 473 1.02 -1.93 1.45
CA TYR A 473 1.05 -0.58 0.86
C TYR A 473 2.44 -0.14 0.41
N ASN A 474 3.36 -1.11 0.25
CA ASN A 474 4.69 -0.91 -0.30
C ASN A 474 5.39 0.34 0.26
N PHE A 475 5.41 0.50 1.58
CA PHE A 475 6.28 1.50 2.19
C PHE A 475 7.73 1.08 1.95
N SER A 476 8.50 1.90 1.25
CA SER A 476 9.87 1.60 0.84
C SER A 476 10.78 1.33 2.04
N SER A 477 11.89 0.63 1.80
CA SER A 477 12.84 0.29 2.86
C SER A 477 13.46 1.58 3.43
N SER A 478 13.71 2.57 2.58
CA SER A 478 14.14 3.91 3.00
C SER A 478 13.13 4.56 3.94
N SER A 479 11.84 4.58 3.59
CA SER A 479 10.80 5.18 4.43
C SER A 479 10.69 4.51 5.80
N LEU A 480 10.82 3.19 5.87
CA LEU A 480 10.76 2.41 7.11
C LEU A 480 11.97 2.70 8.00
N VAL A 481 13.17 2.70 7.42
CA VAL A 481 14.42 3.00 8.16
C VAL A 481 14.38 4.44 8.69
N LYS A 482 13.99 5.41 7.86
CA LYS A 482 13.92 6.82 8.25
C LYS A 482 12.85 7.06 9.31
N GLY A 483 11.70 6.39 9.22
CA GLY A 483 10.66 6.42 10.26
C GLY A 483 11.11 5.80 11.57
N ALA A 484 11.85 4.68 11.54
CA ALA A 484 12.45 4.12 12.75
C ALA A 484 13.46 5.10 13.39
N MET A 485 14.29 5.75 12.56
CA MET A 485 15.27 6.73 13.01
C MET A 485 14.65 8.00 13.60
N SER A 486 13.50 8.46 13.10
CA SER A 486 12.78 9.59 13.71
C SER A 486 12.29 9.27 15.13
N HIS A 487 12.12 7.98 15.46
CA HIS A 487 11.85 7.50 16.80
C HIS A 487 13.11 7.20 17.64
N LYS A 488 14.28 7.71 17.21
CA LYS A 488 15.60 7.51 17.84
C LYS A 488 16.12 6.07 17.85
N LEU A 489 15.60 5.19 16.98
CA LEU A 489 16.24 3.90 16.71
C LEU A 489 17.48 4.09 15.83
N THR A 490 18.46 3.21 15.98
CA THR A 490 19.66 3.22 15.14
C THR A 490 19.33 2.83 13.69
N LYS A 491 20.18 3.21 12.73
CA LYS A 491 20.04 2.80 11.33
C LYS A 491 19.90 1.28 11.19
N LYS A 492 20.78 0.50 11.86
CA LYS A 492 20.73 -0.97 11.84
C LYS A 492 19.39 -1.51 12.34
N GLN A 493 18.88 -0.99 13.45
CA GLN A 493 17.57 -1.38 13.98
C GLN A 493 16.44 -1.05 13.00
N GLY A 494 16.49 0.11 12.34
CA GLY A 494 15.57 0.46 11.26
C GLY A 494 15.66 -0.51 10.07
N GLU A 495 16.87 -0.92 9.68
CA GLU A 495 17.09 -1.87 8.59
C GLU A 495 16.59 -3.28 8.95
N GLN A 496 16.76 -3.70 10.21
CA GLN A 496 16.18 -4.95 10.73
C GLN A 496 14.65 -4.91 10.72
N ILE A 497 14.04 -3.80 11.17
CA ILE A 497 12.59 -3.60 11.06
C ILE A 497 12.14 -3.64 9.60
N ALA A 498 12.83 -2.95 8.70
CA ALA A 498 12.50 -2.98 7.27
C ALA A 498 12.60 -4.41 6.70
N SER A 499 13.62 -5.18 7.12
CA SER A 499 13.79 -6.58 6.74
C SER A 499 12.64 -7.46 7.23
N PHE A 500 12.20 -7.26 8.48
CA PHE A 500 10.97 -7.87 8.99
C PHE A 500 9.73 -7.52 8.15
N ILE A 501 9.54 -6.25 7.80
CA ILE A 501 8.40 -5.86 6.94
C ILE A 501 8.51 -6.52 5.55
N ARG A 502 9.72 -6.68 5.00
CA ARG A 502 9.94 -7.34 3.70
C ARG A 502 9.71 -8.84 3.72
N SER A 503 9.93 -9.50 4.85
CA SER A 503 9.62 -10.93 5.03
C SER A 503 8.11 -11.23 5.04
N ARG A 504 7.24 -10.21 5.12
CA ARG A 504 5.79 -10.42 5.20
C ARG A 504 5.24 -10.97 3.88
N ASN A 505 4.62 -12.14 3.96
CA ASN A 505 3.85 -12.74 2.88
C ASN A 505 2.49 -12.02 2.73
N VAL A 506 2.49 -10.94 1.94
CA VAL A 506 1.29 -10.19 1.54
C VAL A 506 1.34 -9.96 0.02
N PRO A 507 0.19 -9.83 -0.66
CA PRO A 507 0.17 -9.44 -2.07
C PRO A 507 0.94 -8.13 -2.27
N ARG A 508 1.88 -8.13 -3.21
CA ARG A 508 2.63 -6.92 -3.59
C ARG A 508 1.99 -6.29 -4.80
N VAL A 509 0.98 -5.47 -4.55
CA VAL A 509 0.20 -4.82 -5.60
C VAL A 509 0.91 -3.55 -6.04
N ARG A 510 1.14 -3.37 -7.35
CA ARG A 510 1.84 -2.20 -7.89
C ARG A 510 1.16 -0.87 -7.52
N GLN A 511 -0.16 -0.85 -7.44
CA GLN A 511 -0.96 0.33 -7.10
C GLN A 511 -1.01 0.59 -5.59
N ALA A 512 -0.67 -0.37 -4.73
CA ALA A 512 -0.70 -0.19 -3.28
C ALA A 512 0.54 0.60 -2.85
N ARG A 513 0.59 1.90 -3.16
CA ARG A 513 1.71 2.78 -2.84
C ARG A 513 1.32 3.79 -1.78
N PRO A 514 2.26 4.29 -0.94
CA PRO A 514 1.92 5.23 0.13
C PRO A 514 1.34 6.56 -0.36
N TRP A 515 1.60 6.94 -1.61
CA TRP A 515 1.04 8.14 -2.23
C TRP A 515 -0.29 7.91 -2.94
N ASN A 516 -0.67 6.64 -3.14
CA ASN A 516 -2.00 6.29 -3.61
C ASN A 516 -2.95 6.24 -2.42
N PRO A 517 -4.22 6.64 -2.60
CA PRO A 517 -5.20 6.44 -1.57
C PRO A 517 -5.41 4.95 -1.28
N PRO A 518 -5.79 4.58 -0.04
CA PRO A 518 -6.20 3.21 0.30
C PRO A 518 -7.28 2.65 -0.63
N TYR A 519 -8.01 3.53 -1.31
CA TYR A 519 -8.95 3.16 -2.34
C TYR A 519 -9.16 4.36 -3.25
N GLN A 520 -8.90 4.20 -4.55
CA GLN A 520 -9.37 5.10 -5.61
C GLN A 520 -10.23 4.23 -6.54
N PRO A 521 -11.49 4.59 -6.84
CA PRO A 521 -12.26 3.90 -7.87
C PRO A 521 -11.70 4.20 -9.25
N GLY A 522 -11.85 3.27 -10.18
CA GLY A 522 -11.37 3.42 -11.54
C GLY A 522 -11.30 2.10 -12.29
N PRO A 523 -11.07 2.17 -13.61
CA PRO A 523 -11.17 1.03 -14.50
C PRO A 523 -10.15 -0.08 -14.19
N GLY A 524 -10.57 -1.32 -14.38
CA GLY A 524 -9.77 -2.54 -14.20
C GLY A 524 -9.66 -3.01 -12.76
N LEU A 525 -10.55 -2.59 -11.85
CA LEU A 525 -10.53 -3.03 -10.44
C LEU A 525 -11.15 -4.42 -10.24
N ASP A 526 -12.31 -4.69 -10.83
CA ASP A 526 -13.02 -5.97 -10.72
C ASP A 526 -12.30 -7.09 -11.49
N ALA A 527 -11.43 -6.74 -12.43
CA ALA A 527 -10.53 -7.68 -13.11
C ALA A 527 -9.39 -8.17 -12.20
N ARG A 528 -9.13 -7.50 -11.07
CA ARG A 528 -8.07 -7.87 -10.12
C ARG A 528 -8.61 -8.78 -9.01
N PRO A 529 -7.75 -9.61 -8.39
CA PRO A 529 -8.14 -10.38 -7.20
C PRO A 529 -8.69 -9.46 -6.11
N VAL A 530 -9.71 -9.92 -5.38
CA VAL A 530 -10.36 -9.14 -4.30
C VAL A 530 -9.36 -8.63 -3.26
N ALA A 531 -8.30 -9.41 -3.00
CA ALA A 531 -7.22 -9.02 -2.09
C ALA A 531 -6.48 -7.74 -2.52
N GLU A 532 -6.56 -7.35 -3.80
CA GLU A 532 -5.92 -6.17 -4.36
C GLU A 532 -6.84 -4.95 -4.45
N TRP A 533 -8.14 -5.10 -4.19
CA TRP A 533 -9.09 -3.99 -4.30
C TRP A 533 -8.76 -2.85 -3.33
N ALA A 534 -8.19 -3.18 -2.17
CA ALA A 534 -7.69 -2.21 -1.21
C ALA A 534 -6.41 -1.48 -1.68
N ALA A 535 -5.85 -1.81 -2.85
CA ALA A 535 -4.83 -0.99 -3.49
C ALA A 535 -5.43 0.16 -4.31
N GLY A 536 -6.72 0.06 -4.65
CA GLY A 536 -7.40 0.98 -5.55
C GLY A 536 -6.80 1.01 -6.97
N ALA A 537 -7.36 1.89 -7.80
CA ALA A 537 -6.85 2.17 -9.13
C ALA A 537 -5.63 3.11 -9.12
N GLY A 538 -5.32 3.72 -7.98
CA GLY A 538 -4.19 4.65 -7.79
C GLY A 538 -4.50 6.07 -8.27
N VAL A 539 -3.56 7.00 -8.07
CA VAL A 539 -3.75 8.42 -8.44
C VAL A 539 -3.85 8.67 -9.94
N ASP A 540 -3.52 7.68 -10.78
CA ASP A 540 -3.63 7.77 -12.24
C ASP A 540 -5.06 7.59 -12.75
N ALA A 541 -5.95 7.03 -11.92
CA ALA A 541 -7.38 6.91 -12.22
C ALA A 541 -8.18 8.18 -11.87
N ILE A 542 -7.51 9.20 -11.33
CA ILE A 542 -8.16 10.48 -11.03
C ILE A 542 -8.34 11.24 -12.34
N LEU A 543 -9.57 11.65 -12.62
CA LEU A 543 -9.90 12.38 -13.83
C LEU A 543 -9.45 13.84 -13.73
N GLU A 544 -9.07 14.43 -14.87
CA GLU A 544 -8.75 15.86 -14.93
C GLU A 544 -9.96 16.75 -14.59
N ARG A 545 -11.16 16.30 -14.97
CA ARG A 545 -12.42 17.01 -14.82
C ARG A 545 -13.56 16.03 -14.61
N ASP A 546 -14.56 16.45 -13.84
CA ASP A 546 -15.76 15.66 -13.55
C ASP A 546 -16.50 15.22 -14.82
N GLU A 547 -16.52 16.06 -15.85
CA GLU A 547 -17.16 15.79 -17.15
C GLU A 547 -16.64 14.52 -17.84
N HIS A 548 -15.37 14.14 -17.62
CA HIS A 548 -14.79 12.93 -18.21
C HIS A 548 -15.36 11.65 -17.57
N THR A 549 -16.07 11.75 -16.43
CA THR A 549 -16.79 10.61 -15.83
C THR A 549 -17.87 10.09 -16.78
N LEU A 550 -18.41 10.96 -17.65
CA LEU A 550 -19.42 10.59 -18.64
C LEU A 550 -18.90 9.56 -19.65
N ASP A 551 -17.61 9.61 -19.99
CA ASP A 551 -16.99 8.64 -20.92
C ASP A 551 -16.98 7.21 -20.34
N TYR A 552 -16.99 7.10 -19.01
CA TYR A 552 -17.03 5.81 -18.30
C TYR A 552 -18.45 5.38 -17.95
N LEU A 553 -19.37 6.34 -17.73
CA LEU A 553 -20.79 6.04 -17.54
C LEU A 553 -21.45 5.60 -18.85
N PHE A 554 -21.10 6.26 -19.96
CA PHE A 554 -21.74 6.11 -21.25
C PHE A 554 -20.71 5.81 -22.36
N PRO A 555 -20.00 4.66 -22.28
CA PRO A 555 -18.93 4.34 -23.24
C PRO A 555 -19.44 4.24 -24.68
N ASP A 556 -20.70 3.86 -24.87
CA ASP A 556 -21.36 3.73 -26.17
C ASP A 556 -22.20 4.98 -26.53
N GLY A 557 -21.99 6.09 -25.81
CA GLY A 557 -22.67 7.36 -26.00
C GLY A 557 -23.94 7.52 -25.16
N THR A 558 -24.56 8.70 -25.27
CA THR A 558 -25.65 9.14 -24.38
C THR A 558 -27.04 8.95 -24.98
N SER A 559 -27.25 7.85 -25.71
CA SER A 559 -28.58 7.52 -26.24
C SER A 559 -29.57 7.28 -25.10
N TYR A 560 -30.89 7.39 -25.36
CA TYR A 560 -31.90 7.13 -24.33
C TYR A 560 -31.73 5.73 -23.71
N ASP A 561 -31.47 4.73 -24.55
CA ASP A 561 -31.30 3.35 -24.10
C ASP A 561 -30.04 3.19 -23.24
N GLU A 562 -28.92 3.80 -23.63
CA GLU A 562 -27.68 3.79 -22.83
C GLU A 562 -27.88 4.50 -21.49
N VAL A 563 -28.57 5.64 -21.47
CA VAL A 563 -28.88 6.36 -20.23
C VAL A 563 -29.76 5.51 -19.32
N VAL A 564 -30.81 4.88 -19.86
CA VAL A 564 -31.71 4.00 -19.11
C VAL A 564 -30.95 2.82 -18.52
N ASN A 565 -30.01 2.21 -19.25
CA ASN A 565 -29.21 1.09 -18.75
C ASN A 565 -28.40 1.47 -17.50
N VAL A 566 -27.80 2.67 -17.48
CA VAL A 566 -26.98 3.15 -16.36
C VAL A 566 -27.81 3.55 -15.14
N VAL A 567 -28.96 4.20 -15.37
CA VAL A 567 -29.85 4.67 -14.28
C VAL A 567 -30.93 3.66 -13.90
N ASP A 568 -30.90 2.46 -14.47
CA ASP A 568 -31.82 1.39 -14.13
C ASP A 568 -31.68 1.06 -12.64
N ARG A 569 -32.75 1.33 -11.88
CA ARG A 569 -32.85 1.01 -10.46
C ARG A 569 -32.75 -0.49 -10.16
N TYR A 570 -32.91 -1.34 -11.17
CA TYR A 570 -32.74 -2.79 -11.08
C TYR A 570 -31.37 -3.24 -11.60
N GLY A 571 -30.68 -2.40 -12.37
CA GLY A 571 -29.27 -2.54 -12.72
C GLY A 571 -28.36 -2.09 -11.57
N THR A 572 -27.12 -2.60 -11.55
CA THR A 572 -26.12 -2.17 -10.57
C THR A 572 -25.03 -1.36 -11.26
N LEU A 573 -25.07 -0.03 -11.09
CA LEU A 573 -23.94 0.83 -11.43
C LEU A 573 -22.70 0.38 -10.64
N ASN A 574 -21.62 0.06 -11.35
CA ASN A 574 -20.39 -0.38 -10.73
C ASN A 574 -19.52 0.82 -10.30
N LEU A 575 -19.79 1.33 -9.10
CA LEU A 575 -19.03 2.45 -8.53
C LEU A 575 -17.55 2.12 -8.26
N ARG A 576 -17.14 0.85 -8.32
CA ARG A 576 -15.72 0.49 -8.19
C ARG A 576 -14.94 0.82 -9.45
N GLU A 577 -15.53 0.56 -10.60
CA GLU A 577 -14.92 0.77 -11.91
C GLU A 577 -15.04 2.22 -12.41
N LEU A 578 -15.84 3.05 -11.72
CA LEU A 578 -16.12 4.41 -12.14
C LEU A 578 -15.09 5.40 -11.58
N PRO A 579 -14.15 5.92 -12.40
CA PRO A 579 -13.19 6.91 -11.94
C PRO A 579 -13.85 8.23 -11.58
N THR A 580 -13.21 9.01 -10.72
CA THR A 580 -13.68 10.31 -10.26
C THR A 580 -12.58 11.35 -10.40
N ASP A 581 -12.96 12.62 -10.58
CA ASP A 581 -12.06 13.77 -10.56
C ASP A 581 -11.56 14.12 -9.15
N LEU A 582 -12.24 13.61 -8.12
CA LEU A 582 -11.81 13.74 -6.73
C LEU A 582 -10.79 12.65 -6.35
N ALA A 583 -9.65 13.08 -5.78
CA ALA A 583 -8.75 12.19 -5.07
C ALA A 583 -9.40 11.73 -3.76
N MET A 584 -9.51 10.42 -3.56
CA MET A 584 -9.84 9.88 -2.25
C MET A 584 -8.72 10.21 -1.25
N PRO A 585 -9.01 10.34 0.05
CA PRO A 585 -7.98 10.66 1.04
C PRO A 585 -6.88 9.58 1.04
N HIS A 586 -5.61 9.97 1.11
CA HIS A 586 -4.51 9.03 1.28
C HIS A 586 -4.32 8.60 2.75
N TRP A 587 -3.44 7.63 2.99
CA TRP A 587 -3.17 7.03 4.30
C TRP A 587 -3.04 8.05 5.44
N GLY A 588 -2.27 9.13 5.23
CA GLY A 588 -2.05 10.17 6.24
C GLY A 588 -3.24 11.13 6.43
N ALA A 589 -4.24 11.10 5.55
CA ALA A 589 -5.46 11.91 5.65
C ALA A 589 -6.64 11.16 6.30
N TRP A 590 -6.63 9.82 6.32
CA TRP A 590 -7.65 9.01 7.00
C TRP A 590 -7.48 8.98 8.52
N LEU A 591 -6.26 9.22 9.01
CA LEU A 591 -5.98 9.33 10.43
C LEU A 591 -6.25 10.77 10.88
N PRO A 592 -7.13 11.00 11.87
CA PRO A 592 -7.30 12.33 12.44
C PRO A 592 -5.95 12.88 12.88
N PRO A 593 -5.67 14.18 12.65
CA PRO A 593 -4.40 14.82 13.03
C PRO A 593 -4.04 14.59 14.51
N HIS A 594 -5.04 14.37 15.35
CA HIS A 594 -4.89 14.14 16.80
C HIS A 594 -4.89 12.65 17.22
N LEU A 595 -5.19 11.69 16.32
CA LEU A 595 -5.20 10.26 16.67
C LEU A 595 -3.84 9.59 16.56
N ALA A 596 -2.90 10.13 15.78
CA ALA A 596 -1.50 9.68 15.81
C ALA A 596 -0.91 9.72 17.24
N HIS A 597 -1.44 10.59 18.11
CA HIS A 597 -0.98 10.80 19.48
C HIS A 597 -1.76 10.02 20.56
N ARG A 598 -2.84 9.28 20.21
CA ARG A 598 -3.63 8.55 21.23
C ARG A 598 -3.06 7.21 21.66
N CYS A 599 -1.96 6.73 21.06
CA CYS A 599 -1.20 5.63 21.65
C CYS A 599 -0.63 5.98 23.04
N VAL A 600 -0.54 7.28 23.40
CA VAL A 600 0.12 7.75 24.64
C VAL A 600 -0.84 7.88 25.84
N ARG A 601 -2.16 7.65 25.68
CA ARG A 601 -3.10 7.73 26.83
C ARG A 601 -3.96 6.49 26.98
N SER A 602 -3.38 5.42 27.52
CA SER A 602 -4.16 4.54 28.41
C SER A 602 -3.31 3.90 29.52
N ARG A 603 -3.74 4.18 30.76
CA ARG A 603 -3.39 3.59 32.07
C ARG A 603 -2.54 4.44 32.99
N THR A 604 -3.02 5.63 33.34
CA THR A 604 -3.13 5.93 34.78
C THR A 604 -4.24 5.03 35.37
N PRO A 605 -4.03 4.35 36.50
CA PRO A 605 -5.10 3.61 37.17
C PRO A 605 -6.16 4.62 37.62
N GLY A 606 -7.37 4.59 37.03
CA GLY A 606 -8.54 5.29 37.58
C GLY A 606 -9.31 6.25 36.66
N GLY A 607 -9.03 6.35 35.36
CA GLY A 607 -9.81 7.21 34.45
C GLY A 607 -10.58 6.42 33.39
N ALA A 608 -11.88 6.20 33.59
CA ALA A 608 -12.77 5.71 32.53
C ALA A 608 -12.98 6.79 31.46
N ILE A 609 -12.91 6.40 30.18
CA ILE A 609 -13.14 7.28 29.03
C ILE A 609 -14.66 7.36 28.79
N ARG A 610 -15.20 8.58 28.67
CA ARG A 610 -16.49 8.87 28.04
C ARG A 610 -16.27 9.25 26.59
#